data_AF-A0A0S9M0V8-F1
#
_entry.id   AF-A0A0S9M0V8-F1
#
_cell.length_a   1.000
_cell.length_b   1.000
_cell.length_c   1.000
_cell.angle_alpha   90.00
_cell.angle_beta   90.00
_cell.angle_gamma   90.00
#
_symmetry.space_group_name_H-M   'P 1'
#
loop_
_entity.id
_entity.type
_entity.pdbx_description
1 polymer ?
#
loop_
_entity_poly.entity_id
_entity_poly.type
_entity_poly.pdbx_seq_one_letter_code
_entity_poly.pdbx_strand_id
1 'polypeptide(L)'
;MIACWVTHRFDPKAPDAGGSETGVDEAAIIASCEEYIFIGNEHVHHYKPIWKLPHEKLTPSWLYSRAINGTRDFIGIWRGGQRSPNTGTAA
;
A
#
# COMPACT_ATOMS: atom_id res chain seq x y z
N MET A 1 4.72 -8.85 -2.85
CA MET A 1 3.40 -8.90 -3.52
C MET A 1 3.15 -7.57 -4.21
N ILE A 2 2.57 -7.58 -5.42
CA ILE A 2 2.13 -6.36 -6.12
C ILE A 2 0.60 -6.34 -6.13
N ALA A 3 0.03 -5.23 -5.69
CA ALA A 3 -1.40 -4.98 -5.63
C ALA A 3 -1.73 -3.69 -6.40
N CYS A 4 -2.67 -3.78 -7.32
CA CYS A 4 -2.94 -2.76 -8.32
C CYS A 4 -4.40 -2.31 -8.22
N TRP A 5 -4.63 -1.05 -7.85
CA TRP A 5 -5.94 -0.41 -7.65
C TRP A 5 -6.85 -1.21 -6.70
N VAL A 6 -6.24 -1.87 -5.71
CA VAL A 6 -6.93 -2.74 -4.75
C VAL A 6 -7.64 -1.90 -3.69
N THR A 7 -8.91 -2.25 -3.45
CA THR A 7 -9.73 -1.70 -2.36
C THR A 7 -9.69 -2.65 -1.17
N HIS A 8 -9.36 -2.13 0.00
CA HIS A 8 -9.34 -2.91 1.23
C HIS A 8 -10.77 -3.23 1.69
N ARG A 9 -10.91 -4.26 2.52
CA ARG A 9 -12.16 -4.63 3.15
C ARG A 9 -12.66 -3.51 4.06
N PHE A 10 -13.94 -3.18 3.96
CA PHE A 10 -14.61 -2.26 4.87
C PHE A 10 -14.54 -2.78 6.31
N ASP A 11 -14.18 -1.91 7.26
CA ASP A 11 -14.17 -2.20 8.68
C ASP A 11 -15.24 -1.34 9.41
N PRO A 12 -16.31 -1.95 9.97
CA PRO A 12 -17.34 -1.21 10.69
C PRO A 12 -16.82 -0.52 11.96
N LYS A 13 -15.64 -0.91 12.48
CA LYS A 13 -14.99 -0.24 13.62
C LYS A 13 -14.20 1.00 13.22
N ALA A 14 -13.94 1.20 11.92
CA ALA A 14 -13.21 2.32 11.36
C ALA A 14 -13.84 2.78 10.02
N PRO A 15 -15.12 3.22 10.02
CA PRO A 15 -15.86 3.50 8.79
C PRO A 15 -15.21 4.60 7.93
N ASP A 16 -14.52 5.56 8.55
CA ASP A 16 -13.82 6.64 7.86
C ASP A 16 -12.61 6.15 7.02
N ALA A 17 -12.10 4.94 7.27
CA ALA A 17 -11.09 4.33 6.42
C ALA A 17 -11.64 3.97 5.02
N GLY A 18 -12.96 3.89 4.88
CA GLY A 18 -13.64 3.45 3.66
C GLY A 18 -13.51 1.94 3.45
N GLY A 19 -13.48 1.52 2.19
CA GLY A 19 -13.36 0.11 1.80
C GLY A 19 -14.61 -0.44 1.12
N SER A 20 -14.57 -1.74 0.80
CA SER A 20 -15.67 -2.47 0.18
C SER A 20 -16.02 -3.71 1.01
N GLU A 21 -17.29 -4.12 1.02
CA GLU A 21 -17.73 -5.39 1.61
C GLU A 21 -16.97 -6.59 1.00
N THR A 22 -16.65 -6.51 -0.29
CA THR A 22 -15.88 -7.51 -1.04
C THR A 22 -14.38 -7.19 -1.13
N GLY A 23 -13.92 -6.17 -0.40
CA GLY A 23 -12.52 -5.78 -0.36
C GLY A 23 -11.63 -6.84 0.29
N VAL A 24 -10.34 -6.76 -0.02
CA VAL A 24 -9.36 -7.72 0.51
C VAL A 24 -8.90 -7.32 1.91
N ASP A 25 -8.54 -8.31 2.72
CA ASP A 25 -7.84 -8.07 3.98
C ASP A 25 -6.37 -7.73 3.70
N GLU A 26 -6.09 -6.45 3.45
CA GLU A 26 -4.73 -5.98 3.15
C GLU A 26 -3.77 -6.15 4.33
N ALA A 27 -4.26 -6.15 5.57
CA ALA A 27 -3.42 -6.39 6.73
C ALA A 27 -2.91 -7.83 6.75
N ALA A 28 -3.78 -8.81 6.47
CA ALA A 28 -3.39 -10.21 6.35
C ALA A 28 -2.40 -10.43 5.19
N ILE A 29 -2.63 -9.76 4.05
CA ILE A 29 -1.72 -9.80 2.90
C ILE A 29 -0.32 -9.28 3.27
N ILE A 30 -0.25 -8.10 3.89
CA ILE A 30 1.03 -7.49 4.29
C ILE A 30 1.75 -8.37 5.30
N ALA A 31 1.04 -8.95 6.27
CA ALA A 31 1.61 -9.88 7.24
C ALA A 31 2.17 -11.17 6.60
N SER A 32 1.71 -11.52 5.39
CA SER A 32 2.13 -12.72 4.66
C SER A 32 3.28 -12.48 3.66
N CYS A 33 3.82 -11.26 3.55
CA CYS A 33 4.87 -10.96 2.58
C CYS A 33 5.98 -10.06 3.14
N GLU A 34 7.17 -10.15 2.52
CA GLU A 34 8.35 -9.36 2.90
C GLU A 34 8.36 -7.97 2.25
N GLU A 35 7.64 -7.80 1.15
CA GLU A 35 7.49 -6.53 0.43
C GLU A 35 6.08 -6.46 -0.15
N TYR A 36 5.45 -5.30 -0.02
CA TYR A 36 4.13 -5.00 -0.58
C TYR A 36 4.21 -3.73 -1.42
N ILE A 37 3.96 -3.87 -2.73
CA ILE A 37 3.92 -2.78 -3.69
C ILE A 37 2.47 -2.51 -4.02
N PHE A 38 1.98 -1.33 -3.69
CA PHE A 38 0.67 -0.83 -4.06
C PHE A 38 0.77 0.13 -5.25
N ILE A 39 -0.14 0.02 -6.21
CA ILE A 39 -0.31 1.00 -7.28
C ILE A 39 -1.74 1.54 -7.24
N GLY A 40 -1.91 2.86 -7.25
CA GLY A 40 -3.24 3.49 -7.27
C GLY A 40 -3.18 5.01 -7.36
N ASN A 41 -4.30 5.69 -7.18
CA ASN A 41 -4.39 7.16 -7.17
C ASN A 41 -4.64 7.76 -5.77
N GLU A 42 -4.22 9.01 -5.58
CA GLU A 42 -4.34 9.71 -4.29
C GLU A 42 -5.80 9.96 -3.87
N HIS A 43 -6.78 10.02 -4.77
CA HIS A 43 -8.19 10.24 -4.40
C HIS A 43 -8.85 9.00 -3.80
N VAL A 44 -8.95 7.90 -4.54
CA VAL A 44 -9.71 6.71 -4.12
C VAL A 44 -9.05 6.04 -2.92
N HIS A 45 -7.73 6.16 -2.81
CA HIS A 45 -6.94 5.40 -1.85
C HIS A 45 -6.44 6.22 -0.66
N HIS A 46 -6.80 7.50 -0.51
CA HIS A 46 -6.27 8.36 0.55
C HIS A 46 -6.45 7.83 1.98
N TYR A 47 -7.57 7.16 2.28
CA TYR A 47 -7.88 6.72 3.65
C TYR A 47 -7.48 5.26 3.97
N LYS A 48 -6.74 4.58 3.08
CA LYS A 48 -6.35 3.19 3.34
C LYS A 48 -5.55 3.07 4.64
N PRO A 49 -5.88 2.10 5.52
CA PRO A 49 -5.17 1.88 6.78
C PRO A 49 -3.67 1.64 6.62
N ILE A 50 -3.26 1.01 5.51
CA ILE A 50 -1.86 0.64 5.25
C ILE A 50 -0.92 1.84 5.13
N TRP A 51 -1.43 3.06 4.93
CA TRP A 51 -0.61 4.28 4.91
C TRP A 51 -0.01 4.68 6.26
N LYS A 52 -0.47 4.04 7.35
CA LYS A 52 0.15 4.17 8.66
C LYS A 52 1.50 3.45 8.75
N LEU A 53 1.79 2.53 7.83
CA LEU A 53 3.07 1.81 7.77
C LEU A 53 4.11 2.65 7.02
N PRO A 54 5.41 2.56 7.39
CA PRO A 54 6.47 3.24 6.65
C PRO A 54 6.55 2.71 5.22
N HIS A 55 6.46 3.60 4.25
CA HIS A 55 6.51 3.24 2.84
C HIS A 55 7.24 4.30 2.03
N GLU A 56 7.88 3.84 0.97
CA GLU A 56 8.38 4.70 -0.10
C GLU A 56 7.22 5.05 -1.03
N LYS A 57 7.15 6.30 -1.48
CA LYS A 57 6.14 6.75 -2.46
C LYS A 57 6.84 7.27 -3.71
N LEU A 58 6.53 6.64 -4.83
CA LEU A 58 7.04 7.02 -6.15
C LEU A 58 5.89 7.58 -6.99
N THR A 59 6.15 8.67 -7.70
CA THR A 59 5.22 9.29 -8.65
C THR A 59 5.89 9.43 -10.02
N PRO A 60 6.19 8.31 -10.69
CA PRO A 60 6.89 8.35 -11.98
C PRO A 60 5.99 8.97 -13.05
N SER A 61 6.60 9.71 -13.99
CA SER A 61 5.88 10.40 -15.08
C SER A 61 5.26 9.49 -16.13
N TRP A 62 5.47 8.18 -16.03
CA TRP A 62 4.89 7.17 -16.93
C TRP A 62 3.71 6.42 -16.31
N LEU A 63 3.42 6.62 -15.02
CA LEU A 63 2.31 5.95 -14.36
C LEU A 63 1.03 6.76 -14.54
N TYR A 64 0.06 6.14 -15.24
CA TYR A 64 -1.25 6.72 -15.49
C TYR A 64 -2.32 5.64 -15.35
N SER A 65 -3.48 6.03 -14.83
CA SER A 65 -4.70 5.25 -14.81
C SER A 65 -5.79 5.91 -15.66
N ARG A 66 -6.86 5.16 -15.96
CA ARG A 66 -8.04 5.71 -16.67
C ARG A 66 -8.98 6.49 -15.76
N ALA A 67 -8.64 6.64 -14.47
CA ALA A 67 -9.49 7.31 -13.51
C ALA A 67 -9.51 8.83 -13.76
N ILE A 68 -10.67 9.38 -14.09
CA ILE A 68 -10.85 10.83 -14.30
C ILE A 68 -11.20 11.48 -12.96
N ASN A 69 -10.25 11.52 -12.02
CA ASN A 69 -10.46 12.13 -10.70
C ASN A 69 -9.48 13.28 -10.39
N GLY A 70 -8.56 13.61 -11.32
CA GLY A 70 -7.64 14.74 -11.19
C GLY A 70 -6.53 14.56 -10.16
N THR A 71 -6.35 13.36 -9.60
CA THR A 71 -5.28 13.08 -8.63
C THR A 71 -4.15 12.25 -9.22
N ARG A 72 -2.97 12.34 -8.61
CA ARG A 72 -1.79 11.63 -9.10
C ARG A 72 -1.93 10.14 -8.86
N ASP A 73 -1.53 9.35 -9.84
CA ASP A 73 -1.21 7.95 -9.63
C ASP A 73 0.16 7.83 -8.94
N PHE A 74 0.33 6.81 -8.11
CA PHE A 74 1.55 6.56 -7.36
C PHE A 74 1.80 5.07 -7.16
N ILE A 75 3.06 4.74 -6.88
CA ILE A 75 3.51 3.45 -6.38
C ILE A 75 3.90 3.63 -4.92
N GLY A 76 3.24 2.91 -4.02
CA GLY A 76 3.60 2.82 -2.60
C GLY A 76 4.33 1.52 -2.33
N ILE A 77 5.54 1.57 -1.77
CA ILE A 77 6.34 0.38 -1.48
C ILE A 77 6.56 0.29 0.02
N TRP A 78 5.92 -0.69 0.64
CA TRP A 78 6.21 -1.11 2.00
C TRP A 78 7.19 -2.28 1.98
N ARG A 79 8.16 -2.26 2.89
CA ARG A 79 9.11 -3.36 3.11
C ARG A 79 9.01 -3.80 4.56
N GLY A 80 8.73 -5.08 4.77
CA GLY A 80 8.67 -5.72 6.08
C GLY A 80 9.90 -5.36 6.88
N GLY A 81 9.68 -4.71 8.02
CA GLY A 81 10.67 -3.98 8.82
C GLY A 81 12.07 -4.54 8.68
N GLN A 82 12.95 -3.72 8.09
CA GLN A 82 14.37 -3.92 7.81
C GLN A 82 14.99 -5.27 8.21
N ARG A 83 15.67 -5.92 7.24
CA ARG A 83 16.86 -6.73 7.50
C ARG A 83 17.61 -6.13 8.69
N SER A 84 17.76 -6.88 9.78
CA SER A 84 18.75 -6.54 10.80
C SER A 84 20.06 -6.24 10.06
N PRO A 85 20.79 -5.16 10.39
CA PRO A 85 22.13 -5.00 9.85
C PRO A 85 22.88 -6.26 10.27
N ASN A 86 23.28 -7.06 9.29
CA ASN A 86 24.13 -8.19 9.53
C ASN A 86 25.44 -7.60 10.05
N THR A 87 25.61 -7.50 11.37
CA THR A 87 26.92 -7.29 12.00
C THR A 87 27.68 -8.59 11.83
N GLY A 88 28.02 -8.92 10.58
CA GLY A 88 29.07 -9.86 10.28
C GLY A 88 30.36 -9.19 10.72
N THR A 89 30.73 -9.41 11.99
CA THR A 89 32.11 -9.28 12.43
C THR A 89 32.96 -10.08 11.46
N ALA A 90 33.80 -9.36 10.70
CA ALA A 90 34.98 -9.93 10.11
C ALA A 90 35.79 -10.62 11.22
N ALA A 91 36.04 -11.91 11.04
CA ALA A 91 37.08 -12.68 11.70
C ALA A 91 37.65 -13.64 10.66
#